data_AF-A0A2H9LPA0-F1
#
_entry.id   AF-A0A2H9LPA0-F1
#
_cell.length_a   1.000
_cell.length_b   1.000
_cell.length_c   1.000
_cell.angle_alpha   90.00
_cell.angle_beta   90.00
_cell.angle_gamma   90.00
#
_symmetry.space_group_name_H-M   'P 1'
#
loop_
_entity.id
_entity.type
_entity.pdbx_description
1 polymer ?
#
loop_
_entity_poly.entity_id
_entity_poly.type
_entity_poly.pdbx_seq_one_letter_code
_entity_poly.pdbx_strand_id
1 'polypeptide(L)'
;MADKDKKIQLKVAEAQQDDVGKGIVRIDSQVMKNLGIKPGEPVEIIGDKTTVAIAGRCYPADIATPIIRMDGYTRWNSGSGVGGMVIVQR
;
A
#
# COMPACT_ATOMS: atom_id res chain seq x y z
N MET A 1 8.71 -23.49 -0.05
CA MET A 1 8.43 -23.15 1.38
C MET A 1 9.54 -22.20 1.80
N ALA A 2 9.36 -20.97 2.25
CA ALA A 2 8.19 -20.23 2.67
C ALA A 2 8.51 -18.73 2.48
N ASP A 3 7.61 -17.96 1.86
CA ASP A 3 7.64 -16.50 1.99
C ASP A 3 6.21 -15.96 1.81
N LYS A 4 5.26 -16.65 2.44
CA LYS A 4 3.82 -16.32 2.39
C LYS A 4 3.41 -15.30 3.47
N ASP A 5 4.34 -14.80 4.29
CA ASP A 5 4.00 -14.00 5.48
C ASP A 5 4.90 -12.78 5.65
N LYS A 6 5.43 -12.19 4.57
CA LYS A 6 6.07 -10.88 4.71
C LYS A 6 4.98 -9.83 4.87
N LYS A 7 4.83 -9.39 6.11
CA LYS A 7 3.90 -8.35 6.52
C LYS A 7 4.69 -7.11 6.87
N ILE A 8 4.36 -5.99 6.22
CA ILE A 8 5.00 -4.70 6.49
C ILE A 8 3.94 -3.72 6.92
N GLN A 9 4.17 -3.07 8.06
CA GLN A 9 3.31 -1.99 8.52
C GLN A 9 3.70 -0.68 7.84
N LEU A 10 2.71 -0.01 7.27
CA LEU A 10 2.88 1.28 6.60
C LEU A 10 1.84 2.27 7.12
N LYS A 11 2.23 3.53 7.15
CA LYS A 11 1.33 4.63 7.53
C LYS A 11 0.53 5.10 6.33
N VAL A 12 -0.78 5.21 6.50
CA VAL A 12 -1.69 5.66 5.45
C VAL A 12 -1.51 7.15 5.18
N ALA A 13 -1.19 7.48 3.94
CA ALA A 13 -1.12 8.83 3.42
C ALA A 13 -2.17 9.03 2.32
N GLU A 14 -2.48 10.30 2.05
CA GLU A 14 -3.44 10.64 1.01
C GLU A 14 -2.84 10.43 -0.39
N ALA A 15 -3.58 9.75 -1.26
CA ALA A 15 -3.23 9.63 -2.66
C ALA A 15 -3.32 10.98 -3.39
N GLN A 16 -2.53 11.15 -4.44
CA GLN A 16 -2.73 12.27 -5.35
C GLN A 16 -4.01 12.08 -6.16
N GLN A 17 -4.61 13.20 -6.57
CA GLN A 17 -5.86 13.23 -7.33
C GLN A 17 -5.82 12.36 -8.60
N ASP A 18 -4.63 12.23 -9.21
CA ASP A 18 -4.41 11.40 -10.41
C ASP A 18 -4.53 9.89 -10.17
N ASP A 19 -4.38 9.43 -8.93
CA ASP A 19 -4.43 8.00 -8.56
C ASP A 19 -5.81 7.59 -8.00
N VAL A 20 -6.74 8.55 -7.81
CA VAL A 20 -8.07 8.31 -7.23
C VAL A 20 -8.93 7.47 -8.16
N GLY A 21 -9.56 6.41 -7.62
CA GLY A 21 -10.49 5.55 -8.34
C GLY A 21 -9.83 4.51 -9.25
N LYS A 22 -8.49 4.44 -9.27
CA LYS A 22 -7.74 3.46 -10.07
C LYS A 22 -7.41 2.17 -9.32
N GLY A 23 -7.63 2.14 -8.00
CA GLY A 23 -7.25 1.00 -7.16
C GLY A 23 -5.73 0.77 -7.12
N ILE A 24 -4.95 1.84 -7.24
CA ILE A 24 -3.49 1.81 -7.19
C ILE A 24 -3.05 2.38 -5.84
N VAL A 25 -2.16 1.67 -5.16
CA VAL A 25 -1.50 2.15 -3.95
C VAL A 25 -0.02 2.36 -4.21
N ARG A 26 0.52 3.49 -3.76
CA ARG A 26 1.94 3.78 -3.95
C ARG A 26 2.72 3.48 -2.68
N ILE A 27 3.74 2.65 -2.82
CA ILE A 27 4.63 2.21 -1.74
C ILE A 27 6.09 2.29 -2.19
N ASP A 28 7.00 2.39 -1.22
CA ASP A 28 8.43 2.50 -1.51
C ASP A 28 9.00 1.23 -2.17
N SER A 29 10.00 1.42 -3.03
CA SER A 29 10.67 0.33 -3.73
C SER A 29 11.39 -0.63 -2.76
N GLN A 30 11.87 -0.14 -1.62
CA GLN A 30 12.43 -0.99 -0.56
C GLN A 30 11.36 -1.90 0.05
N VAL A 31 10.18 -1.36 0.33
CA VAL A 31 9.03 -2.10 0.87
C VAL A 31 8.60 -3.18 -0.12
N MET A 32 8.48 -2.84 -1.41
CA MET A 32 8.18 -3.81 -2.47
C MET A 32 9.22 -4.93 -2.55
N LYS A 33 10.51 -4.59 -2.51
CA LYS A 33 11.61 -5.55 -2.55
C LYS A 33 11.59 -6.47 -1.33
N ASN A 34 11.28 -5.92 -0.16
CA ASN A 34 11.13 -6.68 1.07
C ASN A 34 9.97 -7.67 0.94
N LEU A 35 8.79 -7.21 0.49
CA LEU A 35 7.61 -8.05 0.21
C LEU A 35 7.80 -9.03 -0.96
N GLY A 36 8.82 -8.83 -1.80
CA GLY A 36 9.08 -9.67 -2.97
C GLY A 36 8.07 -9.47 -4.10
N ILE A 37 7.45 -8.29 -4.17
CA ILE A 37 6.46 -7.91 -5.19
C ILE A 37 7.07 -6.94 -6.21
N LYS A 38 6.47 -6.87 -7.39
CA LYS A 38 6.85 -5.91 -8.43
C LYS A 38 5.77 -4.82 -8.61
N PRO A 39 6.14 -3.63 -9.12
CA PRO A 39 5.15 -2.65 -9.54
C PRO A 39 4.20 -3.25 -10.58
N GLY A 40 2.89 -3.09 -10.36
CA GLY A 40 1.84 -3.66 -11.18
C GLY A 40 1.30 -5.00 -10.67
N GLU A 41 1.89 -5.59 -9.63
CA GLU A 41 1.32 -6.75 -8.96
C GLU A 41 0.29 -6.34 -7.89
N PRO A 42 -0.74 -7.16 -7.64
CA PRO A 42 -1.68 -6.93 -6.56
C PRO A 42 -1.01 -7.14 -5.19
N VAL A 43 -1.47 -6.38 -4.21
CA VAL A 43 -1.11 -6.50 -2.80
C VAL A 43 -2.36 -6.50 -1.93
N GLU A 44 -2.28 -7.25 -0.84
CA GLU A 44 -3.32 -7.29 0.16
C GLU A 44 -3.02 -6.27 1.25
N ILE A 45 -4.03 -5.45 1.58
CA ILE A 45 -3.96 -4.38 2.57
C ILE A 45 -4.95 -4.71 3.67
N ILE A 46 -4.43 -4.85 4.88
CA ILE A 46 -5.17 -5.22 6.08
C ILE A 46 -5.18 -3.99 7.00
N GLY A 47 -6.35 -3.36 7.11
CA GLY A 47 -6.67 -2.39 8.15
C GLY A 47 -7.71 -2.99 9.11
N ASP A 48 -8.80 -2.27 9.35
CA ASP A 48 -9.99 -2.80 10.02
C ASP A 48 -10.69 -3.85 9.16
N LYS A 49 -10.56 -3.71 7.84
CA LYS A 49 -11.03 -4.65 6.83
C LYS A 49 -9.87 -4.99 5.88
N THR A 50 -10.00 -6.13 5.23
CA THR A 50 -9.04 -6.57 4.22
C THR A 50 -9.49 -6.12 2.84
N THR A 51 -8.58 -5.54 2.06
CA THR A 51 -8.80 -5.16 0.68
C THR A 51 -7.58 -5.48 -0.18
N VAL A 52 -7.74 -5.38 -1.49
CA VAL A 52 -6.66 -5.63 -2.46
C VAL A 52 -6.52 -4.42 -3.37
N ALA A 53 -5.28 -4.04 -3.67
CA ALA A 53 -4.96 -2.96 -4.59
C ALA A 53 -3.72 -3.29 -5.41
N ILE A 54 -3.46 -2.55 -6.48
CA ILE A 54 -2.26 -2.72 -7.30
C ILE A 54 -1.11 -1.87 -6.73
N ALA A 55 0.04 -2.49 -6.50
CA ALA A 55 1.23 -1.79 -6.01
C ALA A 55 1.89 -0.96 -7.12
N GLY A 56 1.96 0.35 -6.92
CA GLY A 56 2.62 1.33 -7.78
C GLY A 56 3.85 1.96 -7.10
N ARG A 57 4.80 2.46 -7.90
CA ARG A 57 6.02 3.10 -7.36
C ARG A 57 5.66 4.40 -6.63
N CYS A 58 6.28 4.61 -5.47
CA CYS A 58 6.23 5.88 -4.74
C CYS A 58 6.78 7.05 -5.58
N TYR A 59 6.40 8.27 -5.20
CA TYR A 59 7.01 9.48 -5.73
C TYR A 59 8.44 9.62 -5.17
N PRO A 60 9.35 10.32 -5.88
CA PRO A 60 10.71 10.53 -5.40
C PRO A 60 10.81 11.18 -4.01
N ALA A 61 9.81 12.00 -3.64
CA ALA A 61 9.73 12.66 -2.34
C ALA A 61 9.38 11.70 -1.18
N ASP A 62 8.77 10.54 -1.49
CA ASP A 62 8.32 9.57 -0.49
C ASP A 62 9.28 8.37 -0.38
N ILE A 63 10.44 8.41 -1.05
CA ILE A 63 11.44 7.33 -1.01
C ILE A 63 11.96 7.15 0.41
N ALA A 64 12.16 5.88 0.82
CA ALA A 64 12.63 5.49 2.15
C ALA A 64 11.72 5.93 3.32
N THR A 65 10.47 6.30 3.05
CA THR A 65 9.47 6.55 4.09
C THR A 65 8.50 5.37 4.20
N PRO A 66 8.12 4.95 5.42
CA PRO A 66 7.22 3.82 5.63
C PRO A 66 5.75 4.24 5.45
N ILE A 67 5.41 4.84 4.30
CA ILE A 67 4.07 5.31 3.99
C ILE A 67 3.46 4.54 2.82
N ILE A 68 2.13 4.45 2.82
CA ILE A 68 1.33 3.95 1.71
C ILE A 68 0.32 5.01 1.33
N ARG A 69 0.38 5.46 0.07
CA ARG A 69 -0.63 6.37 -0.45
C ARG A 69 -1.82 5.57 -0.93
N MET A 70 -2.98 5.84 -0.33
CA MET A 70 -4.25 5.18 -0.62
C MET A 70 -5.28 6.23 -1.00
N ASP A 71 -6.10 5.93 -2.01
CA ASP A 71 -7.23 6.76 -2.39
C ASP A 71 -8.41 6.60 -1.42
N GLY A 72 -9.42 7.46 -1.55
CA GLY A 72 -10.60 7.43 -0.66
C GLY A 72 -11.34 6.09 -0.69
N TYR A 73 -11.43 5.45 -1.87
CA TYR A 73 -12.11 4.17 -2.02
C TYR A 73 -11.35 3.01 -1.38
N THR A 74 -10.04 2.90 -1.61
CA THR A 74 -9.24 1.83 -1.00
C THR A 74 -9.21 1.99 0.51
N ARG A 75 -9.10 3.23 1.03
CA ARG A 75 -9.21 3.52 2.47
C ARG A 75 -10.55 3.10 3.06
N TRP A 76 -11.65 3.41 2.38
CA TRP A 76 -12.99 2.99 2.80
C TRP A 76 -13.12 1.46 2.83
N ASN A 77 -12.56 0.78 1.81
CA ASN A 77 -12.60 -0.67 1.71
C ASN A 77 -11.73 -1.37 2.76
N SER A 78 -10.55 -0.84 3.07
CA SER A 78 -9.67 -1.33 4.13
C SER A 78 -10.10 -0.87 5.53
N GLY A 79 -11.11 0.00 5.63
CA GLY A 79 -11.53 0.64 6.87
C GLY A 79 -10.42 1.48 7.52
N SER A 80 -9.52 2.06 6.74
CA SER A 80 -8.34 2.78 7.24
C SER A 80 -8.50 4.29 7.10
N GLY A 81 -8.16 5.05 8.14
CA GLY A 81 -8.10 6.52 8.10
C GLY A 81 -6.77 7.07 7.60
N VAL A 82 -6.75 8.32 7.12
CA VAL A 82 -5.50 9.05 6.85
C VAL A 82 -4.71 9.19 8.16
N GLY A 83 -3.41 8.88 8.12
CA GLY A 83 -2.55 8.85 9.29
C GLY A 83 -2.63 7.56 10.12
N GLY A 84 -3.56 6.66 9.80
CA GLY A 84 -3.65 5.33 10.40
C GLY A 84 -2.52 4.40 9.96
N MET A 85 -2.50 3.20 10.53
CA MET A 85 -1.52 2.15 10.19
C MET A 85 -2.24 0.99 9.51
N VAL A 86 -1.64 0.46 8.45
CA VAL A 86 -2.13 -0.73 7.75
C VAL A 86 -1.00 -1.73 7.58
N ILE A 87 -1.35 -3.01 7.50
CA ILE A 87 -0.43 -4.09 7.18
C ILE A 87 -0.57 -4.41 5.70
N VAL A 88 0.55 -4.40 4.99
CA VAL A 88 0.60 -4.84 3.59
C VAL A 88 1.30 -6.18 3.52
N GLN A 89 0.70 -7.09 2.76
CA GLN A 89 1.25 -8.40 2.45
C GLN A 89 1.02 -8.75 0.98
N ARG A 90 1.71 -9.79 0.51
CA ARG A 90 1.59 -10.29 -0.86
C ARG A 90 0.41 -11.24 -1.02
#